data_AF-A0A3D3GNL3-F1
#
_entry.id   AF-A0A3D3GNL3-F1
#
_cell.length_a   1.000
_cell.length_b   1.000
_cell.length_c   1.000
_cell.angle_alpha   90.00
_cell.angle_beta   90.00
_cell.angle_gamma   90.00
#
_symmetry.space_group_name_H-M   'P 1'
#
loop_
_entity.id
_entity.type
_entity.pdbx_description
1 polymer ?
#
loop_
_entity_poly.entity_id
_entity_poly.type
_entity_poly.pdbx_seq_one_letter_code
_entity_poly.pdbx_strand_id
1 'polypeptide(L)'
;MTANERDSALRFLLSAIIKTKEEHPQLVRKQATDEDVNVYLAHLMFAIALPEYHEMADPYLSKHSSDIMDWVKGTEDRTVRYFIYKVNADHLLMHTSLFQDLVGKSKRKILFQSSEEHYQALAAQYYAEAAKYHQQMNRKKTGIALVLEKMAADFKYYQRIIELVREDYFTFVQTFRDKHFNSLVTEINLYEKENFYDKKMDEFLSAFYEWNEAQNDAMRAKVAQLAADLKRMNPDFQFQFPRRNNAA
;
A
#
# COMPACT_ATOMS: atom_id res chain seq x y z
N MET A 1 6.74 4.85 5.17
CA MET A 1 6.40 6.02 4.33
C MET A 1 6.32 7.26 5.21
N THR A 2 6.96 8.35 4.81
CA THR A 2 6.95 9.63 5.53
C THR A 2 5.67 10.44 5.24
N ALA A 3 5.31 11.39 6.11
CA ALA A 3 4.16 12.26 5.88
C ALA A 3 4.29 13.09 4.57
N ASN A 4 5.50 13.54 4.24
CA ASN A 4 5.77 14.32 3.02
C ASN A 4 5.60 13.50 1.73
N GLU A 5 5.97 12.22 1.75
CA GLU A 5 5.75 11.31 0.62
C GLU A 5 4.26 11.08 0.36
N ARG A 6 3.49 10.86 1.44
CA ARG A 6 2.03 10.74 1.37
C ARG A 6 1.38 11.98 0.78
N ASP A 7 1.73 13.16 1.27
CA ASP A 7 1.17 14.42 0.80
C ASP A 7 1.51 14.69 -0.67
N SER A 8 2.73 14.34 -1.10
CA SER A 8 3.16 14.46 -2.49
C SER A 8 2.38 13.52 -3.41
N ALA A 9 2.15 12.27 -2.98
CA ALA A 9 1.35 11.30 -3.72
C ALA A 9 -0.11 11.74 -3.87
N LEU A 10 -0.72 12.23 -2.80
CA LEU A 10 -2.09 12.75 -2.82
C LEU A 10 -2.23 13.97 -3.74
N ARG A 11 -1.26 14.90 -3.71
CA ARG A 11 -1.23 16.06 -4.62
C ARG A 11 -1.13 15.62 -6.08
N PHE A 12 -0.25 14.66 -6.37
CA PHE A 12 -0.12 14.13 -7.73
C PHE A 12 -1.45 13.57 -8.26
N LEU A 13 -2.10 12.70 -7.49
CA LEU A 13 -3.37 12.08 -7.89
C LEU A 13 -4.50 13.11 -8.00
N LEU A 14 -4.56 14.08 -7.09
CA LEU A 14 -5.52 15.17 -7.17
C LEU A 14 -5.30 16.05 -8.41
N SER A 15 -4.05 16.38 -8.72
CA SER A 15 -3.70 17.12 -9.94
C SER A 15 -4.07 16.35 -11.19
N ALA A 16 -3.90 15.02 -11.22
CA ALA A 16 -4.33 14.19 -12.34
C ALA A 16 -5.86 14.27 -12.54
N ILE A 17 -6.64 14.15 -11.47
CA ILE A 17 -8.11 14.29 -11.52
C ILE A 17 -8.52 15.67 -12.06
N ILE A 18 -7.90 16.75 -11.55
CA ILE A 18 -8.22 18.11 -11.98
C ILE A 18 -7.88 18.32 -13.45
N LYS A 19 -6.66 17.93 -13.86
CA LYS A 19 -6.20 17.99 -15.25
C LYS A 19 -7.14 17.26 -16.20
N THR A 20 -7.57 16.05 -15.86
CA THR A 20 -8.56 15.29 -16.65
C THR A 20 -9.87 16.06 -16.84
N LYS A 21 -10.36 16.77 -15.80
CA LYS A 21 -11.59 17.58 -15.93
C LYS A 21 -11.40 18.78 -16.85
N GLU A 22 -10.22 19.39 -16.83
CA GLU A 22 -9.88 20.53 -17.70
C GLU A 22 -9.76 20.10 -19.18
N GLU A 23 -9.15 18.93 -19.43
CA GLU A 23 -8.97 18.36 -20.77
C GLU A 23 -10.28 17.82 -21.38
N HIS A 24 -11.30 17.59 -20.55
CA HIS A 24 -12.59 17.03 -20.95
C HIS A 24 -13.76 17.93 -20.53
N PRO A 25 -14.08 18.98 -21.31
CA PRO A 25 -15.13 19.96 -20.99
C PRO A 25 -16.51 19.36 -20.69
N GLN A 26 -16.83 18.18 -21.25
CA GLN A 26 -18.05 17.43 -20.97
C GLN A 26 -18.16 16.95 -19.51
N LEU A 27 -17.04 16.92 -18.77
CA LEU A 27 -17.00 16.59 -17.35
C LEU A 27 -17.09 17.81 -16.43
N VAL A 28 -17.05 19.03 -16.97
CA VAL A 28 -17.12 20.26 -16.18
C VAL A 28 -18.58 20.56 -15.82
N ARG A 29 -18.90 20.44 -14.53
CA ARG A 29 -20.24 20.75 -14.00
C ARG A 29 -20.32 22.22 -13.61
N LYS A 30 -21.23 22.97 -14.23
CA LYS A 30 -21.40 24.43 -13.99
C LYS A 30 -21.97 24.80 -12.61
N GLN A 31 -22.56 23.86 -11.87
CA GLN A 31 -23.31 24.16 -10.63
C GLN A 31 -22.93 23.27 -9.43
N ALA A 32 -22.02 22.30 -9.58
CA ALA A 32 -21.66 21.36 -8.52
C ALA A 32 -20.22 21.61 -8.03
N THR A 33 -20.04 21.81 -6.72
CA THR A 33 -18.72 21.78 -6.08
C THR A 33 -18.37 20.34 -5.72
N ASP A 34 -17.46 19.74 -6.50
CA ASP A 34 -16.99 18.35 -6.33
C ASP A 34 -15.59 18.28 -5.72
N GLU A 35 -15.10 19.35 -5.12
CA GLU A 35 -13.74 19.42 -4.55
C GLU A 35 -13.51 18.34 -3.48
N ASP A 36 -14.49 18.18 -2.58
CA ASP A 36 -14.51 17.15 -1.54
C ASP A 36 -14.49 15.74 -2.12
N VAL A 37 -15.22 15.51 -3.21
CA VAL A 37 -15.20 14.23 -3.93
C VAL A 37 -13.88 13.99 -4.64
N ASN A 38 -13.28 15.01 -5.26
CA ASN A 38 -11.96 14.88 -5.89
C ASN A 38 -10.90 14.48 -4.85
N VAL A 39 -10.93 15.11 -3.67
CA VAL A 39 -10.04 14.76 -2.55
C VAL A 39 -10.30 13.32 -2.11
N TYR A 40 -11.57 12.90 -1.98
CA TYR A 40 -11.92 11.53 -1.64
C TYR A 40 -11.37 10.51 -2.64
N LEU A 41 -11.56 10.76 -3.94
CA LEU A 41 -11.06 9.88 -5.01
C LEU A 41 -9.53 9.79 -4.99
N ALA A 42 -8.82 10.91 -4.84
CA ALA A 42 -7.36 10.91 -4.73
C ALA A 42 -6.89 10.05 -3.54
N HIS A 43 -7.56 10.17 -2.39
CA HIS A 43 -7.25 9.36 -1.21
C HIS A 43 -7.56 7.89 -1.42
N LEU A 44 -8.67 7.55 -2.09
CA LEU A 44 -9.04 6.16 -2.37
C LEU A 44 -8.04 5.51 -3.32
N MET A 45 -7.70 6.20 -4.43
CA MET A 45 -6.70 5.73 -5.38
C MET A 45 -5.35 5.50 -4.70
N PHE A 46 -4.94 6.46 -3.88
CA PHE A 46 -3.72 6.32 -3.07
C PHE A 46 -3.78 5.12 -2.14
N ALA A 47 -4.87 4.97 -1.36
CA ALA A 47 -5.03 3.87 -0.42
C ALA A 47 -4.96 2.50 -1.10
N ILE A 48 -5.55 2.34 -2.29
CA ILE A 48 -5.52 1.09 -3.05
C ILE A 48 -4.11 0.70 -3.53
N ALA A 49 -3.20 1.67 -3.66
CA ALA A 49 -1.80 1.38 -3.96
C ALA A 49 -1.04 0.79 -2.76
N LEU A 50 -1.60 0.86 -1.54
CA LEU A 50 -0.96 0.43 -0.30
C LEU A 50 -1.43 -0.99 0.12
N PRO A 51 -0.52 -1.91 0.45
CA PRO A 51 -0.86 -3.25 0.96
C PRO A 51 -1.75 -3.21 2.22
N GLU A 52 -1.50 -2.27 3.13
CA GLU A 52 -2.19 -2.17 4.42
C GLU A 52 -3.69 -1.89 4.26
N TYR A 53 -4.07 -1.21 3.19
CA TYR A 53 -5.49 -0.98 2.88
C TYR A 53 -6.20 -2.29 2.53
N HIS A 54 -5.55 -3.17 1.77
CA HIS A 54 -6.13 -4.47 1.38
C HIS A 54 -6.34 -5.36 2.59
N GLU A 55 -5.36 -5.39 3.52
CA GLU A 55 -5.50 -6.13 4.79
C GLU A 55 -6.65 -5.59 5.65
N MET A 56 -6.81 -4.27 5.71
CA MET A 56 -7.93 -3.65 6.44
C MET A 56 -9.28 -3.95 5.78
N ALA A 57 -9.32 -3.97 4.44
CA ALA A 57 -10.56 -4.07 3.66
C ALA A 57 -11.08 -5.51 3.56
N ASP A 58 -10.18 -6.50 3.57
CA ASP A 58 -10.47 -7.92 3.38
C ASP A 58 -11.67 -8.44 4.21
N PRO A 59 -11.80 -8.13 5.52
CA PRO A 59 -12.91 -8.63 6.34
C PRO A 59 -14.30 -8.11 5.91
N TYR A 60 -14.34 -7.06 5.10
CA TYR A 60 -15.57 -6.40 4.67
C TYR A 60 -15.88 -6.66 3.20
N LEU A 61 -15.00 -7.31 2.43
CA LEU A 61 -15.15 -7.51 0.99
C LEU A 61 -15.83 -8.83 0.65
N SER A 62 -16.82 -8.79 -0.23
CA SER A 62 -17.34 -10.00 -0.88
C SER A 62 -17.56 -9.80 -2.38
N LYS A 63 -17.43 -10.90 -3.12
CA LYS A 63 -17.77 -11.00 -4.54
C LYS A 63 -19.28 -11.19 -4.77
N HIS A 64 -20.03 -11.58 -3.74
CA HIS A 64 -21.45 -11.88 -3.83
C HIS A 64 -22.27 -10.88 -2.99
N SER A 65 -23.26 -10.25 -3.62
CA SER A 65 -24.16 -9.32 -2.93
C SER A 65 -25.01 -10.00 -1.84
N SER A 66 -25.28 -11.30 -1.95
CA SER A 66 -25.94 -12.10 -0.92
C SER A 66 -25.17 -12.06 0.41
N ASP A 67 -23.85 -12.26 0.35
CA ASP A 67 -23.01 -12.33 1.55
C ASP A 67 -22.99 -10.99 2.26
N ILE A 68 -22.90 -9.90 1.49
CA ILE A 68 -22.98 -8.52 2.00
C ILE A 68 -24.29 -8.29 2.76
N MET A 69 -25.41 -8.74 2.18
CA MET A 69 -26.72 -8.61 2.81
C MET A 69 -26.83 -9.46 4.09
N ASP A 70 -26.26 -10.66 4.09
CA ASP A 70 -26.27 -11.54 5.26
C ASP A 70 -25.37 -11.01 6.38
N TRP A 71 -24.20 -10.46 6.06
CA TRP A 71 -23.32 -9.79 7.03
C TRP A 71 -23.97 -8.57 7.66
N VAL A 72 -24.64 -7.74 6.86
CA VAL A 72 -25.35 -6.55 7.35
C VAL A 72 -26.51 -6.93 8.27
N LYS A 73 -27.25 -8.00 7.94
CA LYS A 73 -28.32 -8.53 8.82
C LYS A 73 -27.76 -9.18 10.09
N GLY A 74 -26.58 -9.79 10.01
CA GLY A 74 -25.94 -10.50 11.12
C GLY A 74 -25.31 -9.59 12.18
N THR A 75 -25.20 -8.29 11.93
CA THR A 75 -24.64 -7.31 12.88
C THR A 75 -25.59 -6.17 13.12
N GLU A 76 -25.72 -5.71 14.37
CA GLU A 76 -26.45 -4.47 14.72
C GLU A 76 -25.53 -3.24 14.81
N ASP A 77 -24.22 -3.43 14.69
CA ASP A 77 -23.25 -2.34 14.76
C ASP A 77 -23.27 -1.51 13.46
N ARG A 78 -23.72 -0.26 13.59
CA ARG A 78 -23.80 0.71 12.49
C ARG A 78 -22.43 1.00 11.87
N THR A 79 -21.37 0.95 12.67
CA THR A 79 -19.97 1.15 12.22
C THR A 79 -19.57 0.02 11.29
N VAL A 80 -19.86 -1.21 11.67
CA VAL A 80 -19.57 -2.40 10.85
C VAL A 80 -20.40 -2.35 9.57
N ARG A 81 -21.70 -2.05 9.64
CA ARG A 81 -22.55 -1.89 8.44
C ARG A 81 -22.04 -0.80 7.50
N TYR A 82 -21.59 0.33 8.06
CA TYR A 82 -20.95 1.40 7.28
C TYR A 82 -19.71 0.89 6.53
N PHE A 83 -18.80 0.19 7.20
CA PHE A 83 -17.59 -0.34 6.56
C PHE A 83 -17.90 -1.40 5.51
N ILE A 84 -18.83 -2.33 5.77
CA ILE A 84 -19.27 -3.33 4.79
C ILE A 84 -19.72 -2.63 3.50
N TYR A 85 -20.65 -1.68 3.58
CA TYR A 85 -21.13 -1.00 2.37
C TYR A 85 -20.06 -0.13 1.72
N LYS A 86 -19.32 0.67 2.49
CA LYS A 86 -18.31 1.58 1.94
C LYS A 86 -17.19 0.84 1.21
N VAL A 87 -16.63 -0.18 1.85
CA VAL A 87 -15.50 -0.93 1.29
C VAL A 87 -15.90 -1.66 0.01
N ASN A 88 -17.09 -2.27 -0.04
CA ASN A 88 -17.59 -2.88 -1.27
C ASN A 88 -17.91 -1.86 -2.36
N ALA A 89 -18.43 -0.67 -2.00
CA ALA A 89 -18.66 0.41 -2.97
C ALA A 89 -17.35 0.91 -3.60
N ASP A 90 -16.35 1.18 -2.75
CA ASP A 90 -15.01 1.61 -3.15
C ASP A 90 -14.34 0.55 -4.05
N HIS A 91 -14.44 -0.73 -3.68
CA HIS A 91 -13.94 -1.84 -4.48
C HIS A 91 -14.63 -1.91 -5.85
N LEU A 92 -15.97 -1.88 -5.88
CA LEU A 92 -16.70 -1.91 -7.15
C LEU A 92 -16.32 -0.72 -8.05
N LEU A 93 -16.25 0.50 -7.51
CA LEU A 93 -15.82 1.68 -8.25
C LEU A 93 -14.48 1.46 -8.93
N MET A 94 -13.50 0.97 -8.18
CA MET A 94 -12.12 0.87 -8.64
C MET A 94 -11.92 -0.29 -9.61
N HIS A 95 -12.64 -1.39 -9.40
CA HIS A 95 -12.61 -2.55 -10.29
C HIS A 95 -13.41 -2.35 -11.59
N THR A 96 -14.47 -1.53 -11.59
CA THR A 96 -15.17 -1.18 -12.84
C THR A 96 -14.49 -0.05 -13.61
N SER A 97 -13.80 0.88 -12.94
CA SER A 97 -13.14 2.02 -13.60
C SER A 97 -11.67 1.77 -13.96
N LEU A 98 -10.84 1.49 -12.96
CA LEU A 98 -9.39 1.48 -13.07
C LEU A 98 -8.87 0.12 -13.57
N PHE A 99 -9.38 -0.97 -13.02
CA PHE A 99 -8.93 -2.31 -13.39
C PHE A 99 -9.71 -2.88 -14.57
N GLN A 100 -11.01 -2.58 -14.67
CA GLN A 100 -11.92 -3.08 -15.71
C GLN A 100 -11.87 -4.60 -15.82
N ASP A 101 -11.81 -5.27 -14.68
CA ASP A 101 -11.65 -6.72 -14.54
C ASP A 101 -12.95 -7.45 -14.18
N LEU A 102 -13.96 -6.72 -13.70
CA LEU A 102 -15.31 -7.24 -13.47
C LEU A 102 -16.18 -7.27 -14.72
N VAL A 103 -15.87 -6.42 -15.71
CA VAL A 103 -16.62 -6.29 -16.96
C VAL A 103 -15.82 -6.94 -18.09
N GLY A 104 -16.22 -8.15 -18.49
CA GLY A 104 -16.01 -8.70 -19.83
C GLY A 104 -14.60 -8.66 -20.44
N LYS A 105 -13.61 -9.33 -19.83
CA LYS A 105 -12.39 -9.81 -20.55
C LYS A 105 -12.10 -11.31 -20.37
N SER A 106 -13.00 -12.07 -19.75
CA SER A 106 -12.86 -13.52 -19.72
C SER A 106 -13.36 -14.10 -21.04
N LYS A 107 -12.45 -14.72 -21.83
CA LYS A 107 -12.79 -15.51 -23.01
C LYS A 107 -13.71 -16.72 -22.70
N ARG A 108 -14.02 -16.97 -21.44
CA ARG A 108 -15.04 -17.95 -21.02
C ARG A 108 -16.37 -17.22 -20.84
N LYS A 109 -17.26 -17.40 -21.84
CA LYS A 109 -18.69 -17.15 -21.74
C LYS A 109 -19.25 -17.92 -20.53
N ILE A 110 -19.29 -17.27 -19.37
CA ILE A 110 -20.16 -17.70 -18.27
C ILE A 110 -21.47 -16.95 -18.49
N LEU A 111 -22.55 -17.69 -18.68
CA LEU A 111 -23.92 -17.23 -19.00
C LEU A 111 -24.55 -16.27 -17.98
N PHE A 112 -23.80 -15.81 -16.97
CA PHE A 112 -24.24 -14.97 -15.85
C PHE A 112 -23.22 -13.89 -15.49
N GLN A 113 -22.52 -13.31 -16.47
CA GLN A 113 -21.78 -12.08 -16.19
C GLN A 113 -22.77 -10.93 -16.00
N SER A 114 -22.83 -10.40 -14.78
CA SER A 114 -23.53 -9.15 -14.49
C SER A 114 -23.02 -8.04 -15.42
N SER A 115 -23.93 -7.25 -15.98
CA SER A 115 -23.56 -6.13 -16.85
C SER A 115 -22.79 -5.06 -16.06
N GLU A 116 -22.04 -4.22 -16.77
CA GLU A 116 -21.42 -3.03 -16.17
C GLU A 116 -22.47 -2.17 -15.46
N GLU A 117 -23.65 -2.01 -16.06
CA GLU A 117 -24.77 -1.26 -15.49
C GLU A 117 -25.25 -1.86 -14.16
N HIS A 118 -25.21 -3.18 -14.01
CA HIS A 118 -25.54 -3.84 -12.75
C HIS A 118 -24.53 -3.48 -11.66
N TYR A 119 -23.23 -3.55 -11.95
CA TYR A 119 -22.19 -3.19 -10.97
C TYR A 119 -22.22 -1.70 -10.63
N GLN A 120 -22.50 -0.83 -11.62
CA GLN A 120 -22.72 0.60 -11.40
C GLN A 120 -23.87 0.87 -10.44
N ALA A 121 -25.03 0.24 -10.67
CA ALA A 121 -26.20 0.39 -9.82
C ALA A 121 -25.94 -0.13 -8.40
N LEU A 122 -25.26 -1.26 -8.28
CA LEU A 122 -24.93 -1.87 -7.00
C LEU A 122 -23.95 -1.01 -6.18
N ALA A 123 -22.91 -0.48 -6.82
CA ALA A 123 -21.95 0.40 -6.18
C ALA A 123 -22.60 1.71 -5.71
N ALA A 124 -23.45 2.31 -6.54
CA ALA A 124 -24.23 3.50 -6.18
C ALA A 124 -25.14 3.24 -4.97
N GLN A 125 -25.81 2.08 -4.93
CA GLN A 125 -26.63 1.67 -3.80
C GLN A 125 -25.79 1.50 -2.52
N TYR A 126 -24.62 0.88 -2.62
CA TYR A 126 -23.73 0.71 -1.47
C TYR A 126 -23.20 2.03 -0.95
N TYR A 127 -22.85 2.99 -1.82
CA TYR A 127 -22.51 4.35 -1.37
C TYR A 127 -23.68 5.03 -0.64
N ALA A 128 -24.91 4.88 -1.13
CA ALA A 128 -26.10 5.44 -0.48
C ALA A 128 -26.34 4.85 0.91
N GLU A 129 -26.25 3.52 1.07
CA GLU A 129 -26.39 2.86 2.37
C GLU A 129 -25.23 3.22 3.32
N ALA A 130 -23.99 3.28 2.83
CA ALA A 130 -22.85 3.75 3.61
C ALA A 130 -23.07 5.19 4.12
N ALA A 131 -23.54 6.10 3.27
CA ALA A 131 -23.85 7.47 3.66
C ALA A 131 -24.90 7.51 4.79
N LYS A 132 -25.96 6.70 4.67
CA LYS A 132 -27.04 6.59 5.66
C LYS A 132 -26.53 6.08 7.00
N TYR A 133 -25.76 5.00 7.03
CA TYR A 133 -25.20 4.49 8.29
C TYR A 133 -24.22 5.48 8.92
N HIS A 134 -23.38 6.14 8.10
CA HIS A 134 -22.48 7.18 8.58
C HIS A 134 -23.24 8.37 9.22
N GLN A 135 -24.37 8.76 8.65
CA GLN A 135 -25.25 9.77 9.25
C GLN A 135 -25.89 9.29 10.55
N GLN A 136 -26.31 8.03 10.64
CA GLN A 136 -26.92 7.51 11.86
C GLN A 136 -25.92 7.34 13.02
N MET A 137 -24.63 7.22 12.73
CA MET A 137 -23.56 7.23 13.72
C MET A 137 -23.26 8.64 14.25
N ASN A 138 -23.47 9.66 13.41
CA ASN A 138 -23.10 11.04 13.72
C ASN A 138 -24.35 11.91 13.99
N ARG A 139 -24.37 12.65 15.09
CA ARG A 139 -25.52 13.54 15.41
C ARG A 139 -25.75 14.68 14.39
N LYS A 140 -24.83 14.89 13.45
CA LYS A 140 -24.88 15.91 12.39
C LYS A 140 -24.40 15.33 11.07
N LYS A 141 -24.87 15.90 9.96
CA LYS A 141 -24.38 15.57 8.61
C LYS A 141 -22.91 15.96 8.50
N THR A 142 -22.04 14.97 8.25
CA THR A 142 -20.59 15.14 8.14
C THR A 142 -20.16 15.25 6.67
N GLY A 143 -18.97 15.79 6.42
CA GLY A 143 -18.42 15.92 5.06
C GLY A 143 -18.33 14.57 4.34
N ILE A 144 -17.95 13.51 5.04
CA ILE A 144 -17.88 12.14 4.47
C ILE A 144 -19.27 11.66 4.02
N ALA A 145 -20.32 11.88 4.82
CA ALA A 145 -21.67 11.48 4.41
C ALA A 145 -22.13 12.22 3.15
N LEU A 146 -21.81 13.50 3.02
CA LEU A 146 -22.11 14.29 1.81
C LEU A 146 -21.34 13.78 0.59
N VAL A 147 -20.06 13.44 0.76
CA VAL A 147 -19.24 12.86 -0.32
C VAL A 147 -19.84 11.54 -0.79
N LEU A 148 -20.21 10.63 0.13
CA LEU A 148 -20.80 9.34 -0.23
C LEU A 148 -22.17 9.50 -0.91
N GLU A 149 -22.99 10.47 -0.51
CA GLU A 149 -24.24 10.82 -1.21
C GLU A 149 -23.97 11.30 -2.64
N LYS A 150 -23.01 12.20 -2.84
CA LYS A 150 -22.60 12.66 -4.18
C LYS A 150 -22.13 11.47 -5.02
N MET A 151 -21.26 10.63 -4.48
CA MET A 151 -20.76 9.42 -5.12
C MET A 151 -21.89 8.49 -5.56
N ALA A 152 -22.92 8.31 -4.72
CA ALA A 152 -24.09 7.52 -5.07
C ALA A 152 -24.93 8.16 -6.19
N ALA A 153 -25.21 9.46 -6.07
CA ALA A 153 -26.05 10.19 -7.02
C ALA A 153 -25.42 10.25 -8.43
N ASP A 154 -24.10 10.37 -8.49
CA ASP A 154 -23.35 10.66 -9.71
C ASP A 154 -22.28 9.61 -10.01
N PHE A 155 -22.51 8.36 -9.61
CA PHE A 155 -21.54 7.27 -9.70
C PHE A 155 -20.88 7.16 -11.08
N LYS A 156 -21.68 7.12 -12.16
CA LYS A 156 -21.16 6.99 -13.53
C LYS A 156 -20.22 8.13 -13.93
N TYR A 157 -20.47 9.33 -13.41
CA TYR A 157 -19.62 10.49 -13.66
C TYR A 157 -18.26 10.33 -12.97
N TYR A 158 -18.23 9.92 -11.70
CA TYR A 158 -16.97 9.70 -10.99
C TYR A 158 -16.22 8.47 -11.50
N GLN A 159 -16.93 7.41 -11.88
CA GLN A 159 -16.34 6.26 -12.58
C GLN A 159 -15.61 6.72 -13.84
N ARG A 160 -16.27 7.56 -14.67
CA ARG A 160 -15.69 8.06 -15.92
C ARG A 160 -14.43 8.90 -15.69
N ILE A 161 -14.38 9.68 -14.60
CA ILE A 161 -13.17 10.42 -14.22
C ILE A 161 -12.02 9.45 -13.94
N ILE A 162 -12.24 8.42 -13.12
CA ILE A 162 -11.18 7.46 -12.76
C ILE A 162 -10.70 6.68 -13.99
N GLU A 163 -11.61 6.30 -14.90
CA GLU A 163 -11.25 5.66 -16.17
C GLU A 163 -10.26 6.50 -16.98
N LEU A 164 -10.42 7.82 -16.98
CA LEU A 164 -9.56 8.75 -17.72
C LEU A 164 -8.25 9.04 -16.98
N VAL A 165 -8.24 9.03 -15.64
CA VAL A 165 -7.03 9.18 -14.81
C VAL A 165 -6.18 7.90 -14.77
N ARG A 166 -6.68 6.80 -15.34
CA ARG A 166 -6.09 5.46 -15.25
C ARG A 166 -4.60 5.40 -15.62
N GLU A 167 -4.19 6.05 -16.71
CA GLU A 167 -2.79 6.02 -17.15
C GLU A 167 -1.86 6.73 -16.16
N ASP A 168 -2.27 7.92 -15.68
CA ASP A 168 -1.55 8.67 -14.66
C ASP A 168 -1.47 7.87 -13.35
N TYR A 169 -2.53 7.14 -12.99
CA TYR A 169 -2.53 6.27 -11.81
C TYR A 169 -1.50 5.14 -11.92
N PHE A 170 -1.45 4.41 -13.03
CA PHE A 170 -0.48 3.31 -13.16
C PHE A 170 0.96 3.82 -13.22
N THR A 171 1.18 4.98 -13.84
CA THR A 171 2.46 5.69 -13.81
C THR A 171 2.86 6.06 -12.38
N PHE A 172 1.90 6.54 -11.59
CA PHE A 172 2.08 6.80 -10.17
C PHE A 172 2.47 5.54 -9.41
N VAL A 173 1.72 4.44 -9.54
CA VAL A 173 1.98 3.19 -8.81
C VAL A 173 3.37 2.63 -9.12
N GLN A 174 3.78 2.64 -10.40
CA GLN A 174 5.11 2.20 -10.81
C GLN A 174 6.20 3.06 -10.15
N THR A 175 6.10 4.38 -10.31
CA THR A 175 7.08 5.33 -9.75
C THR A 175 7.14 5.26 -8.22
N PHE A 176 5.98 5.09 -7.58
CA PHE A 176 5.84 5.01 -6.13
C PHE A 176 6.50 3.74 -5.57
N ARG A 177 6.26 2.59 -6.21
CA ARG A 177 6.91 1.32 -5.86
C ARG A 177 8.42 1.39 -6.02
N ASP A 178 8.91 1.98 -7.10
CA ASP A 178 10.34 2.12 -7.35
C ASP A 178 11.02 2.98 -6.27
N LYS A 179 10.38 4.08 -5.85
CA LYS A 179 10.89 4.92 -4.76
C LYS A 179 10.93 4.17 -3.43
N HIS A 180 9.89 3.41 -3.09
CA HIS A 180 9.87 2.60 -1.87
C HIS A 180 10.91 1.48 -1.90
N PHE A 181 11.06 0.80 -3.03
CA PHE A 181 12.10 -0.22 -3.21
C PHE A 181 13.50 0.38 -3.04
N ASN A 182 13.76 1.54 -3.64
CA ASN A 182 15.03 2.23 -3.49
C ASN A 182 15.30 2.65 -2.03
N SER A 183 14.27 3.12 -1.31
CA SER A 183 14.37 3.42 0.13
C SER A 183 14.73 2.17 0.94
N LEU A 184 14.08 1.03 0.67
CA LEU A 184 14.37 -0.24 1.34
C LEU A 184 15.81 -0.71 1.06
N VAL A 185 16.25 -0.67 -0.19
CA VAL A 185 17.64 -1.00 -0.56
C VAL A 185 18.63 -0.09 0.18
N THR A 186 18.31 1.19 0.31
CA THR A 186 19.13 2.14 1.07
C THR A 186 19.18 1.77 2.56
N GLU A 187 18.05 1.41 3.15
CA GLU A 187 17.95 0.99 4.55
C GLU A 187 18.69 -0.33 4.83
N ILE A 188 18.56 -1.32 3.94
CA ILE A 188 19.34 -2.57 3.99
C ILE A 188 20.84 -2.27 3.90
N ASN A 189 21.26 -1.40 2.98
CA ASN A 189 22.67 -1.03 2.85
C ASN A 189 23.20 -0.28 4.09
N LEU A 190 22.37 0.52 4.76
CA LEU A 190 22.72 1.17 6.02
C LEU A 190 22.82 0.15 7.15
N TYR A 191 21.84 -0.75 7.27
CA TYR A 191 21.86 -1.85 8.23
C TYR A 191 23.08 -2.76 8.04
N GLU A 192 23.41 -3.12 6.80
CA GLU A 192 24.61 -3.90 6.51
C GLU A 192 25.88 -3.16 6.90
N LYS A 193 25.97 -1.85 6.67
CA LYS A 193 27.10 -1.03 7.11
C LYS A 193 27.21 -0.96 8.63
N GLU A 194 26.09 -0.84 9.34
CA GLU A 194 26.04 -0.77 10.80
C GLU A 194 26.43 -2.11 11.44
N ASN A 195 26.01 -3.24 10.85
CA ASN A 195 26.30 -4.58 11.37
C ASN A 195 27.53 -5.26 10.74
N PHE A 196 28.25 -4.56 9.85
CA PHE A 196 29.42 -5.09 9.16
C PHE A 196 30.54 -5.45 10.15
N TYR A 197 30.70 -4.64 11.20
CA TYR A 197 31.69 -4.85 12.25
C TYR A 197 31.39 -6.13 13.04
N ASP A 198 30.14 -6.33 13.45
CA ASP A 198 29.74 -7.51 14.24
C ASP A 198 29.88 -8.80 13.44
N LYS A 199 29.50 -8.79 12.15
CA LYS A 199 29.72 -9.94 11.26
C LYS A 199 31.21 -10.27 11.09
N LYS A 200 32.05 -9.23 10.95
CA LYS A 200 33.51 -9.41 10.89
C LYS A 200 34.08 -9.90 12.22
N MET A 201 33.49 -9.50 13.35
CA MET A 201 33.85 -10.00 14.67
C MET A 201 33.53 -11.49 14.81
N ASP A 202 32.36 -11.94 14.37
CA ASP A 202 31.99 -13.36 14.40
C ASP A 202 32.90 -14.22 13.49
N GLU A 203 33.24 -13.72 12.29
CA GLU A 203 34.22 -14.34 11.40
C GLU A 203 35.60 -14.46 12.07
N PHE A 204 36.03 -13.40 12.77
CA PHE A 204 37.27 -13.38 13.52
C PHE A 204 37.27 -14.38 14.67
N LEU A 205 36.21 -14.42 15.49
CA LEU A 205 36.09 -15.34 16.62
C LEU A 205 36.06 -16.80 16.15
N SER A 206 35.35 -17.09 15.06
CA SER A 206 35.30 -18.43 14.46
C SER A 206 36.68 -18.87 13.96
N ALA A 207 37.36 -18.01 13.20
CA ALA A 207 38.71 -18.30 12.70
C ALA A 207 39.73 -18.42 13.83
N PHE A 208 39.58 -17.63 14.90
CA PHE A 208 40.44 -17.69 16.08
C PHE A 208 40.24 -19.01 16.85
N TYR A 209 39.00 -19.45 17.02
CA TYR A 209 38.69 -20.74 17.63
C TYR A 209 39.29 -21.90 16.82
N GLU A 210 39.08 -21.91 15.50
CA GLU A 210 39.66 -22.94 14.62
C GLU A 210 41.19 -22.94 14.62
N TRP A 211 41.81 -21.76 14.62
CA TRP A 211 43.26 -21.64 14.77
C TRP A 211 43.73 -22.15 16.14
N ASN A 212 43.00 -21.83 17.21
CA ASN A 212 43.37 -22.25 18.56
C ASN A 212 43.36 -23.79 18.69
N GLU A 213 42.37 -24.45 18.11
CA GLU A 213 42.22 -25.92 18.11
C GLU A 213 43.23 -26.62 17.19
N ALA A 214 43.30 -26.21 15.91
CA ALA A 214 44.07 -26.94 14.90
C ALA A 214 45.50 -26.43 14.71
N GLN A 215 45.84 -25.27 15.28
CA GLN A 215 47.14 -24.59 15.16
C GLN A 215 47.64 -24.47 13.71
N ASN A 216 46.71 -24.34 12.76
CA ASN A 216 47.04 -24.34 11.34
C ASN A 216 47.44 -22.92 10.85
N ASP A 217 48.42 -22.85 9.96
CA ASP A 217 48.97 -21.56 9.51
C ASP A 217 48.00 -20.78 8.60
N ALA A 218 47.09 -21.48 7.91
CA ALA A 218 46.08 -20.86 7.05
C ALA A 218 45.05 -20.03 7.85
N MET A 219 44.56 -20.57 8.98
CA MET A 219 43.66 -19.86 9.88
C MET A 219 44.40 -18.79 10.67
N ARG A 220 45.68 -19.00 11.01
CA ARG A 220 46.52 -17.94 11.59
C ARG A 220 46.58 -16.71 10.69
N ALA A 221 46.80 -16.90 9.39
CA ALA A 221 46.81 -15.82 8.41
C ALA A 221 45.43 -15.14 8.29
N LYS A 222 44.35 -15.93 8.28
CA LYS A 222 42.97 -15.44 8.24
C LYS A 222 42.61 -14.60 9.49
N VAL A 223 43.00 -15.04 10.68
CA VAL A 223 42.84 -14.31 11.94
C VAL A 223 43.61 -12.99 11.92
N ALA A 224 44.86 -12.99 11.45
CA ALA A 224 45.67 -11.77 11.35
C ALA A 224 45.06 -10.74 10.39
N GLN A 225 44.52 -11.20 9.26
CA GLN A 225 43.83 -10.36 8.28
C GLN A 225 42.55 -9.76 8.88
N LEU A 226 41.69 -10.60 9.47
CA LEU A 226 40.43 -10.15 10.09
C LEU A 226 40.68 -9.19 11.27
N ALA A 227 41.73 -9.42 12.07
CA ALA A 227 42.11 -8.51 13.14
C ALA A 227 42.57 -7.14 12.62
N ALA A 228 43.29 -7.09 11.50
CA ALA A 228 43.69 -5.84 10.87
C ALA A 228 42.49 -5.08 10.28
N ASP A 229 41.56 -5.81 9.67
CA ASP A 229 40.32 -5.25 9.13
C ASP A 229 39.42 -4.71 10.25
N LEU A 230 39.26 -5.44 11.36
CA LEU A 230 38.53 -4.98 12.54
C LEU A 230 39.19 -3.75 13.18
N LYS A 231 40.52 -3.70 13.26
CA LYS A 231 41.25 -2.52 13.77
C LYS A 231 41.11 -1.29 12.88
N ARG A 232 40.96 -1.48 11.56
CA ARG A 232 40.67 -0.39 10.62
C ARG A 232 39.26 0.16 10.80
N MET A 233 38.30 -0.70 11.16
CA MET A 233 36.90 -0.32 11.38
C MET A 233 36.67 0.27 12.79
N ASN A 234 37.36 -0.27 13.79
CA ASN A 234 37.33 0.20 15.18
C ASN A 234 38.76 0.31 15.72
N PRO A 235 39.34 1.53 15.80
CA PRO A 235 40.70 1.74 16.30
C PRO A 235 40.95 1.24 17.72
N ASP A 236 39.90 1.11 18.54
CA ASP A 236 39.98 0.59 19.91
C ASP A 236 40.06 -0.94 19.98
N PHE A 237 39.83 -1.64 18.86
CA PHE A 237 40.01 -3.09 18.79
C PHE A 237 41.49 -3.47 18.97
N GLN A 238 41.76 -4.26 20.00
CA GLN A 238 43.10 -4.75 20.31
C GLN A 238 43.13 -6.27 20.31
N PHE A 239 43.99 -6.85 19.47
CA PHE A 239 44.24 -8.28 19.43
C PHE A 239 45.72 -8.56 19.34
N GLN A 240 46.17 -9.56 20.11
CA GLN A 240 47.51 -10.13 20.04
C GLN A 240 47.39 -11.65 20.10
N PHE A 241 48.14 -12.34 19.27
CA PHE A 241 48.19 -13.80 19.36
C PHE A 241 48.73 -14.23 20.73
N PRO A 242 48.09 -15.22 21.39
CA PRO A 242 48.62 -15.84 22.59
C PRO A 242 50.07 -16.28 22.37
N ARG A 243 50.95 -15.99 23.33
CA ARG A 243 52.32 -16.52 23.31
C ARG A 243 52.22 -18.04 23.35
N ARG A 244 52.86 -18.74 22.41
CA ARG A 244 53.00 -20.20 22.46
C ARG A 244 53.63 -20.56 23.80
N ASN A 245 52.85 -21.16 24.69
CA ASN A 245 53.42 -21.92 25.80
C ASN A 245 54.06 -23.15 25.17
N ASN A 246 55.39 -23.11 24.95
CA ASN A 246 56.17 -24.32 24.79
C ASN A 246 56.18 -25.02 26.17
N ALA A 247 55.12 -25.79 26.45
CA ALA A 247 55.22 -26.85 27.44
C ALA A 247 55.90 -28.03 26.74
N ALA A 248 56.99 -28.47 27.35
CA ALA A 248 57.86 -29.56 26.93
C ALA A 248 57.15 -30.90 26.81
#